data_AF-A0A840D716-F1
#
_entry.id   AF-A0A840D716-F1
#
_cell.length_a   1.000
_cell.length_b   1.000
_cell.length_c   1.000
_cell.angle_alpha   90.00
_cell.angle_beta   90.00
_cell.angle_gamma   90.00
#
_symmetry.space_group_name_H-M   'P 1'
#
loop_
_entity.id
_entity.type
_entity.pdbx_description
1 polymer ?
#
loop_
_entity_poly.entity_id
_entity_poly.type
_entity_poly.pdbx_seq_one_letter_code
_entity_poly.pdbx_strand_id
1 'polypeptide(L)'
;MSSDDPDAALDRVARFTSFATVGTLGLTQDLTHAVLESIGDMEGADPELVAEETLCLIATATARAAEVGLEEEPDRAPTIIDTLLDLPFTYRNYLLGKAMVAEERPELSEVAEEVRARLEEKRAFYTTHLPDGQFPGPHALGDKMELWMGRVSPPKLPETPQERLDSLGLVDPTVAHLKLVLAYGRRGVPPLGSAAESSE
;
A
#
# COMPACT_ATOMS: atom_id res chain seq x y z
N MET A 1 23.43 1.08 -27.75
CA MET A 1 23.02 2.08 -26.75
C MET A 1 23.50 1.55 -25.42
N SER A 2 24.39 2.29 -24.76
CA SER A 2 25.09 1.83 -23.55
C SER A 2 24.07 1.61 -22.42
N SER A 3 24.16 0.48 -21.72
CA SER A 3 23.31 0.12 -20.58
C SER A 3 23.58 0.94 -19.32
N ASP A 4 24.59 1.82 -19.33
CA ASP A 4 25.08 2.60 -18.18
C ASP A 4 24.83 4.11 -18.36
N ASP A 5 23.67 4.52 -18.85
CA ASP A 5 23.27 5.92 -18.80
C ASP A 5 22.64 6.22 -17.42
N PRO A 6 23.33 6.97 -16.52
CA PRO A 6 22.81 7.27 -15.20
C PRO A 6 21.49 8.06 -15.26
N ASP A 7 21.28 8.85 -16.31
CA ASP A 7 20.04 9.61 -16.49
C ASP A 7 18.87 8.66 -16.80
N ALA A 8 19.10 7.62 -17.60
CA ALA A 8 18.08 6.60 -17.89
C ALA A 8 17.72 5.77 -16.65
N ALA A 9 18.67 5.55 -15.73
CA ALA A 9 18.44 4.86 -14.47
C ALA A 9 17.60 5.72 -13.51
N LEU A 10 17.92 7.01 -13.38
CA LEU A 10 17.14 7.96 -12.58
C LEU A 10 15.72 8.13 -13.12
N ASP A 11 15.57 8.23 -14.45
CA ASP A 11 14.28 8.29 -15.14
C ASP A 11 13.40 7.08 -14.80
N ARG A 12 14.00 5.89 -14.76
CA ARG A 12 13.28 4.65 -14.45
C ARG A 12 12.76 4.65 -13.01
N VAL A 13 13.60 5.01 -12.04
CA VAL A 13 13.21 5.11 -10.63
C VAL A 13 12.10 6.14 -10.46
N ALA A 14 12.26 7.34 -11.01
CA ALA A 14 11.29 8.41 -10.90
C ALA A 14 9.92 8.01 -11.47
N ARG A 15 9.89 7.40 -12.67
CA ARG A 15 8.64 6.94 -13.32
C ARG A 15 7.98 5.83 -12.54
N PHE A 16 8.74 4.84 -12.08
CA PHE A 16 8.19 3.73 -11.30
C PHE A 16 7.60 4.24 -9.99
N THR A 17 8.38 5.00 -9.22
CA THR A 17 7.93 5.53 -7.93
C THR A 17 6.68 6.38 -8.12
N SER A 18 6.67 7.28 -9.12
CA SER A 18 5.47 8.09 -9.41
C SER A 18 4.24 7.22 -9.71
N PHE A 19 4.41 6.21 -10.57
CA PHE A 19 3.34 5.29 -10.93
C PHE A 19 2.78 4.54 -9.72
N ALA A 20 3.67 3.92 -8.94
CA ALA A 20 3.28 3.11 -7.79
C ALA A 20 2.72 3.97 -6.65
N THR A 21 3.27 5.17 -6.40
CA THR A 21 2.74 6.10 -5.40
C THR A 21 1.34 6.58 -5.74
N VAL A 22 1.08 6.96 -7.01
CA VAL A 22 -0.26 7.37 -7.45
C VAL A 22 -1.27 6.23 -7.29
N GLY A 23 -0.89 5.02 -7.72
CA GLY A 23 -1.74 3.84 -7.55
C GLY A 23 -2.03 3.51 -6.08
N THR A 24 -1.01 3.56 -5.23
CA THR A 24 -1.16 3.31 -3.78
C THR A 24 -2.10 4.31 -3.14
N LEU A 25 -1.91 5.62 -3.36
CA LEU A 25 -2.76 6.65 -2.76
C LEU A 25 -4.20 6.56 -3.29
N GLY A 26 -4.39 6.32 -4.59
CA GLY A 26 -5.71 6.14 -5.18
C GLY A 26 -6.45 4.94 -4.59
N LEU A 27 -5.80 3.77 -4.54
CA LEU A 27 -6.40 2.58 -3.93
C LEU A 27 -6.67 2.78 -2.44
N THR A 28 -5.76 3.42 -1.70
CA THR A 28 -5.99 3.75 -0.29
C THR A 28 -7.26 4.58 -0.12
N GLN A 29 -7.47 5.60 -0.96
CA GLN A 29 -8.68 6.44 -0.91
C GLN A 29 -9.95 5.61 -1.18
N ASP A 30 -9.94 4.78 -2.22
CA ASP A 30 -11.09 3.94 -2.58
C ASP A 30 -11.45 2.97 -1.44
N LEU A 31 -10.45 2.29 -0.87
CA LEU A 31 -10.66 1.34 0.22
C LEU A 31 -11.10 2.03 1.52
N THR A 32 -10.46 3.15 1.89
CA THR A 32 -10.86 3.92 3.07
C THR A 32 -12.29 4.44 2.91
N HIS A 33 -12.66 4.93 1.73
CA HIS A 33 -14.02 5.40 1.47
C HIS A 33 -15.05 4.27 1.59
N ALA A 34 -14.82 3.12 0.93
CA ALA A 34 -15.72 1.97 1.00
C ALA A 34 -15.91 1.48 2.45
N VAL A 35 -14.84 1.43 3.24
CA VAL A 35 -14.93 1.04 4.65
C VAL A 35 -15.70 2.07 5.46
N LEU A 36 -15.39 3.36 5.33
CA LEU A 36 -16.05 4.41 6.12
C LEU A 36 -17.53 4.56 5.76
N GLU A 37 -17.91 4.43 4.48
CA GLU A 37 -19.32 4.39 4.08
C GLU A 37 -20.05 3.20 4.70
N SER A 38 -19.39 2.05 4.79
CA SER A 38 -19.94 0.86 5.43
C SER A 38 -20.03 0.97 6.95
N ILE A 39 -19.11 1.69 7.61
CA ILE A 39 -19.20 1.94 9.06
C ILE A 39 -20.26 2.99 9.37
N GLY A 40 -20.41 4.02 8.54
CA GLY A 40 -21.26 5.18 8.80
C GLY A 40 -20.86 5.91 10.09
N ASP A 41 -21.84 6.44 10.82
CA ASP A 41 -21.65 7.22 12.05
C ASP A 41 -21.59 6.35 13.32
N MET A 42 -21.12 5.10 13.22
CA MET A 42 -21.05 4.20 14.37
C MET A 42 -20.08 4.72 15.44
N GLU A 43 -20.47 4.57 16.70
CA GLU A 43 -19.62 4.92 17.84
C GLU A 43 -18.34 4.08 17.83
N GLY A 44 -17.19 4.75 17.93
CA GLY A 44 -15.86 4.12 17.88
C GLY A 44 -15.26 4.00 16.48
N ALA A 45 -15.93 4.54 15.44
CA ALA A 45 -15.32 4.73 14.13
C ALA A 45 -14.28 5.87 14.19
N ASP A 46 -13.05 5.58 13.78
CA ASP A 46 -11.98 6.57 13.68
C ASP A 46 -11.47 6.66 12.23
N PRO A 47 -11.85 7.71 11.47
CA PRO A 47 -11.40 7.90 10.10
C PRO A 47 -9.89 8.00 9.93
N GLU A 48 -9.17 8.54 10.93
CA GLU A 48 -7.71 8.61 10.89
C GLU A 48 -7.11 7.22 11.01
N LEU A 49 -7.62 6.39 11.91
CA LEU A 49 -7.21 4.99 12.04
C LEU A 49 -7.42 4.22 10.74
N VAL A 50 -8.60 4.32 10.13
CA VAL A 50 -8.89 3.63 8.86
C VAL A 50 -7.89 4.06 7.79
N ALA A 51 -7.68 5.37 7.61
CA ALA A 51 -6.77 5.89 6.61
C ALA A 51 -5.30 5.44 6.85
N GLU A 52 -4.82 5.50 8.09
CA GLU A 52 -3.45 5.10 8.44
C GLU A 52 -3.22 3.60 8.23
N GLU A 53 -4.13 2.75 8.73
CA GLU A 53 -4.04 1.29 8.56
C GLU A 53 -4.12 0.88 7.09
N THR A 54 -5.05 1.47 6.33
CA THR A 54 -5.18 1.20 4.89
C THR A 54 -3.93 1.63 4.14
N LEU A 55 -3.37 2.81 4.41
CA LEU A 55 -2.18 3.27 3.73
C LEU A 55 -0.97 2.39 4.05
N CYS A 56 -0.77 1.99 5.31
CA CYS A 56 0.31 1.09 5.69
C CYS A 56 0.18 -0.30 5.03
N LEU A 57 -1.02 -0.87 4.96
CA LEU A 57 -1.26 -2.13 4.27
C LEU A 57 -0.93 -2.04 2.78
N ILE A 58 -1.52 -1.07 2.07
CA ILE A 58 -1.38 -0.94 0.62
C ILE A 58 0.05 -0.56 0.24
N ALA A 59 0.70 0.34 0.98
CA ALA A 59 2.10 0.67 0.79
C ALA A 59 2.99 -0.59 0.89
N THR A 60 2.80 -1.40 1.93
CA THR A 60 3.57 -2.63 2.13
C THR A 60 3.32 -3.64 1.02
N ALA A 61 2.06 -3.92 0.70
CA ALA A 61 1.71 -4.87 -0.36
C ALA A 61 2.25 -4.41 -1.73
N THR A 62 2.19 -3.11 -2.01
CA THR A 62 2.73 -2.51 -3.24
C THR A 62 4.25 -2.63 -3.30
N ALA A 63 4.95 -2.40 -2.18
CA ALA A 63 6.39 -2.60 -2.09
C ALA A 63 6.78 -4.05 -2.39
N ARG A 64 6.04 -5.05 -1.90
CA ARG A 64 6.27 -6.47 -2.23
C ARG A 64 6.03 -6.80 -3.70
N ALA A 65 4.97 -6.24 -4.28
CA ALA A 65 4.72 -6.41 -5.71
C ALA A 65 5.82 -5.76 -6.57
N ALA A 66 6.31 -4.59 -6.16
CA ALA A 66 7.42 -3.90 -6.83
C ALA A 66 8.73 -4.68 -6.70
N GLU A 67 9.05 -5.20 -5.52
CA GLU A 67 10.23 -6.03 -5.25
C GLU A 67 10.31 -7.23 -6.20
N VAL A 68 9.23 -7.99 -6.32
CA VAL A 68 9.14 -9.14 -7.26
C VAL A 68 9.15 -8.68 -8.73
N GLY A 69 8.59 -7.51 -9.02
CA GLY A 69 8.58 -6.96 -10.38
C GLY A 69 9.95 -6.44 -10.85
N LEU A 70 10.83 -6.13 -9.91
CA LEU A 70 12.15 -5.54 -10.13
C LEU A 70 13.29 -6.52 -9.84
N GLU A 71 13.01 -7.83 -9.81
CA GLU A 71 14.02 -8.88 -9.57
C GLU A 71 15.22 -8.79 -10.53
N GLU A 72 15.00 -8.34 -11.77
CA GLU A 72 16.05 -8.10 -12.78
C GLU A 72 16.74 -6.72 -12.67
N GLU A 73 16.32 -5.86 -11.73
CA GLU A 73 16.85 -4.51 -11.51
C GLU A 73 17.34 -4.30 -10.05
N PRO A 74 18.28 -5.15 -9.53
CA PRO A 74 18.67 -5.16 -8.12
C PRO A 74 19.30 -3.85 -7.62
N ASP A 75 19.94 -3.08 -8.50
CA ASP A 75 20.54 -1.78 -8.14
C ASP A 75 19.50 -0.67 -7.92
N ARG A 76 18.28 -0.86 -8.45
CA ARG A 76 17.20 0.16 -8.43
C ARG A 76 16.07 -0.20 -7.47
N ALA A 77 15.83 -1.49 -7.28
CA ALA A 77 14.75 -2.00 -6.44
C ALA A 77 14.77 -1.41 -5.02
N PRO A 78 15.90 -1.34 -4.29
CA PRO A 78 15.91 -0.85 -2.90
C PRO A 78 15.33 0.55 -2.74
N THR A 79 15.76 1.51 -3.58
CA THR A 79 15.25 2.89 -3.51
C THR A 79 13.75 2.97 -3.76
N ILE A 80 13.23 2.19 -4.70
CA ILE A 80 11.79 2.15 -5.01
C ILE A 80 11.02 1.53 -3.84
N ILE A 81 11.50 0.39 -3.32
CA ILE A 81 10.87 -0.35 -2.21
C ILE A 81 10.83 0.53 -0.96
N ASP A 82 11.95 1.13 -0.57
CA ASP A 82 12.04 2.01 0.60
C ASP A 82 11.10 3.21 0.45
N THR A 83 11.05 3.82 -0.74
CA THR A 83 10.15 4.96 -0.99
C THR A 83 8.68 4.55 -0.83
N LEU A 84 8.30 3.36 -1.28
CA LEU A 84 6.93 2.85 -1.13
C LEU A 84 6.61 2.53 0.33
N LEU A 85 7.53 1.92 1.07
CA LEU A 85 7.37 1.64 2.50
C LEU A 85 7.32 2.91 3.35
N ASP A 86 7.98 3.98 2.93
CA ASP A 86 7.99 5.28 3.59
C ASP A 86 6.83 6.20 3.18
N LEU A 87 5.98 5.77 2.24
CA LEU A 87 4.84 6.55 1.77
C LEU A 87 3.86 6.96 2.88
N PRO A 88 3.51 6.12 3.87
CA PRO A 88 2.63 6.54 4.98
C PRO A 88 3.19 7.75 5.74
N PHE A 89 4.50 7.77 6.00
CA PHE A 89 5.18 8.86 6.70
C PHE A 89 5.22 10.12 5.83
N THR A 90 5.61 9.96 4.57
CA THR A 90 5.68 11.08 3.62
C THR A 90 4.32 11.75 3.44
N TYR A 91 3.26 10.96 3.30
CA TYR A 91 1.89 11.47 3.17
C TYR A 91 1.42 12.17 4.45
N ARG A 92 1.71 11.60 5.63
CA ARG A 92 1.34 12.24 6.89
C ARG A 92 2.08 13.54 7.12
N ASN A 93 3.38 13.60 6.82
CA ASN A 93 4.17 14.83 6.90
C ASN A 93 3.60 15.91 5.98
N TYR A 94 3.16 15.53 4.77
CA TYR A 94 2.48 16.45 3.86
C TYR A 94 1.17 17.00 4.47
N LEU A 95 0.33 16.14 5.05
CA LEU A 95 -0.93 16.57 5.66
C LEU A 95 -0.71 17.48 6.87
N LEU A 96 0.22 17.13 7.76
CA LEU A 96 0.58 17.95 8.92
C LEU A 96 1.14 19.30 8.47
N GLY A 97 2.09 19.31 7.53
CA GLY A 97 2.65 20.54 6.98
C GLY A 97 1.59 21.42 6.31
N LYS A 98 0.63 20.81 5.60
CA LYS A 98 -0.51 21.52 5.01
C LYS A 98 -1.38 22.17 6.10
N ALA A 99 -1.71 21.44 7.17
CA ALA A 99 -2.50 21.97 8.29
C ALA A 99 -1.77 23.11 9.01
N MET A 100 -0.47 22.94 9.29
CA MET A 100 0.36 24.00 9.90
C MET A 100 0.33 25.30 9.10
N VAL A 101 0.41 25.21 7.77
CA VAL A 101 0.42 26.38 6.88
C VAL A 101 -0.98 26.98 6.69
N ALA A 102 -2.00 26.13 6.47
CA ALA A 102 -3.34 26.60 6.13
C ALA A 102 -4.15 27.06 7.35
N GLU A 103 -3.92 26.44 8.51
CA GLU A 103 -4.63 26.72 9.77
C GLU A 103 -3.80 27.58 10.74
N GLU A 104 -2.57 27.95 10.36
CA GLU A 104 -1.63 28.73 11.20
C GLU A 104 -1.32 28.06 12.55
N ARG A 105 -1.13 26.73 12.52
CA ARG A 105 -0.94 25.87 13.71
C ARG A 105 0.47 25.27 13.79
N PRO A 106 1.52 26.07 14.06
CA PRO A 106 2.89 25.56 14.11
C PRO A 106 3.12 24.53 15.24
N GLU A 107 2.28 24.53 16.28
CA GLU A 107 2.35 23.58 17.40
C GLU A 107 2.10 22.12 16.97
N LEU A 108 1.49 21.89 15.80
CA LEU A 108 1.29 20.54 15.26
C LEU A 108 2.62 19.82 14.96
N SER A 109 3.76 20.53 14.94
CA SER A 109 5.07 19.87 14.86
C SER A 109 5.33 18.93 16.04
N GLU A 110 4.77 19.20 17.22
CA GLU A 110 4.93 18.35 18.41
C GLU A 110 4.17 17.02 18.27
N VAL A 111 3.11 17.00 17.45
CA VAL A 111 2.28 15.82 17.18
C VAL A 111 2.96 14.88 16.16
N ALA A 112 3.94 15.37 15.40
CA ALA A 112 4.59 14.61 14.34
C ALA A 112 5.29 13.33 14.84
N GLU A 113 5.94 13.39 16.00
CA GLU A 113 6.65 12.24 16.58
C GLU A 113 5.67 11.16 17.09
N GLU A 114 4.54 11.56 17.67
CA GLU A 114 3.51 10.61 18.09
C GLU A 114 2.93 9.87 16.87
N VAL A 115 2.58 10.62 15.81
CA VAL A 115 2.04 9.98 14.61
C VAL A 115 3.07 9.07 13.97
N ARG A 116 4.33 9.50 13.91
CA ARG A 116 5.43 8.67 13.40
C ARG A 116 5.53 7.35 14.16
N ALA A 117 5.53 7.37 15.48
CA ALA A 117 5.59 6.15 16.30
C ALA A 117 4.43 5.20 15.98
N ARG A 118 3.20 5.73 15.89
CA ARG A 118 2.01 4.93 15.53
C ARG A 118 2.12 4.34 14.12
N LEU A 119 2.68 5.06 13.15
CA LEU A 119 2.90 4.57 11.79
C LEU A 119 4.02 3.53 11.72
N GLU A 120 5.07 3.66 12.55
CA GLU A 120 6.13 2.65 12.68
C GLU A 120 5.56 1.32 13.18
N GLU A 121 4.69 1.34 14.19
CA GLU A 121 4.00 0.14 14.68
C GLU A 121 3.12 -0.51 13.60
N LYS A 122 2.33 0.28 12.88
CA LYS A 122 1.48 -0.21 11.77
C LYS A 122 2.31 -0.81 10.64
N ARG A 123 3.38 -0.12 10.21
CA ARG A 123 4.29 -0.64 9.19
C ARG A 123 4.91 -1.96 9.65
N ALA A 124 5.44 -2.02 10.88
CA ALA A 124 6.05 -3.23 11.43
C ALA A 124 5.07 -4.41 11.46
N PHE A 125 3.81 -4.16 11.78
CA PHE A 125 2.75 -5.16 11.69
C PHE A 125 2.62 -5.70 10.26
N TYR A 126 2.44 -4.84 9.26
CA TYR A 126 2.24 -5.31 7.87
C TYR A 126 3.48 -5.94 7.26
N THR A 127 4.69 -5.43 7.53
CA THR A 127 5.94 -6.05 7.03
C THR A 127 6.18 -7.43 7.64
N THR A 128 5.71 -7.68 8.86
CA THR A 128 5.74 -9.01 9.48
C THR A 128 4.79 -9.99 8.77
N HIS A 129 3.63 -9.50 8.32
CA HIS A 129 2.60 -10.32 7.70
C HIS A 129 2.74 -10.46 6.18
N LEU A 130 3.45 -9.53 5.53
CA LEU A 130 3.75 -9.52 4.10
C LEU A 130 5.28 -9.62 3.93
N PRO A 131 5.83 -10.84 3.86
CA PRO A 131 7.27 -11.07 3.84
C PRO A 131 7.95 -10.51 2.58
N ASP A 132 9.23 -10.16 2.71
CA ASP A 132 10.08 -9.73 1.61
C ASP A 132 10.15 -10.78 0.49
N GLY A 133 10.32 -10.32 -0.76
CA GLY A 133 10.55 -11.17 -1.92
C GLY A 133 9.36 -12.02 -2.38
N GLN A 134 8.17 -11.82 -1.80
CA GLN A 134 6.97 -12.61 -2.11
C GLN A 134 5.83 -11.75 -2.63
N PHE A 135 5.26 -12.14 -3.76
CA PHE A 135 4.08 -11.46 -4.30
C PHE A 135 2.84 -11.80 -3.45
N PRO A 136 2.05 -10.80 -2.98
CA PRO A 136 0.82 -11.06 -2.24
C PRO A 136 -0.26 -11.56 -3.20
N GLY A 137 -0.29 -12.87 -3.44
CA GLY A 137 -1.32 -13.50 -4.26
C GLY A 137 -2.72 -13.39 -3.64
N PRO A 138 -3.81 -13.67 -4.40
CA PRO A 138 -5.18 -13.45 -3.95
C PRO A 138 -5.51 -14.06 -2.59
N HIS A 139 -5.08 -15.30 -2.35
CA HIS A 139 -5.35 -15.99 -1.08
C HIS A 139 -4.60 -15.35 0.09
N ALA A 140 -3.28 -15.17 -0.03
CA ALA A 140 -2.47 -14.56 1.00
C ALA A 140 -2.91 -13.12 1.30
N LEU A 141 -3.30 -12.36 0.26
CA LEU A 141 -3.82 -11.01 0.42
C LEU A 141 -5.17 -11.00 1.12
N GLY A 142 -6.08 -11.92 0.79
CA GLY A 142 -7.36 -12.10 1.48
C GLY A 142 -7.17 -12.24 2.98
N ASP A 143 -6.29 -13.16 3.40
CA ASP A 143 -5.98 -13.37 4.82
C ASP A 143 -5.43 -12.09 5.50
N LYS A 144 -4.63 -11.29 4.78
CA LYS A 144 -4.05 -10.05 5.36
C LYS A 144 -5.06 -8.91 5.40
N MET A 145 -5.94 -8.86 4.42
CA MET A 145 -7.04 -7.90 4.39
C MET A 145 -8.09 -8.25 5.46
N GLU A 146 -8.29 -9.52 5.81
CA GLU A 146 -9.14 -9.90 6.95
C GLU A 146 -8.57 -9.33 8.26
N LEU A 147 -7.26 -9.50 8.50
CA LEU A 147 -6.57 -8.92 9.65
C LEU A 147 -6.69 -7.39 9.68
N TRP A 148 -6.48 -6.73 8.54
CA TRP A 148 -6.67 -5.28 8.40
C TRP A 148 -8.11 -4.88 8.72
N MET A 149 -9.12 -5.58 8.18
CA MET A 149 -10.54 -5.31 8.45
C MET A 149 -10.84 -5.38 9.95
N GLY A 150 -10.25 -6.34 10.67
CA GLY A 150 -10.36 -6.43 12.12
C GLY A 150 -9.72 -5.27 12.89
N ARG A 151 -8.68 -4.63 12.33
CA ARG A 151 -8.00 -3.47 12.93
C ARG A 151 -8.72 -2.15 12.69
N VAL A 152 -9.39 -2.01 11.55
CA VAL A 152 -10.11 -0.77 11.16
C VAL A 152 -11.59 -0.77 11.53
N SER A 153 -12.13 -1.93 11.90
CA SER A 153 -13.53 -2.06 12.27
C SER A 153 -13.78 -1.59 13.71
N PRO A 154 -14.84 -0.80 13.96
CA PRO A 154 -15.26 -0.47 15.32
C PRO A 154 -15.70 -1.73 16.07
N PRO A 155 -15.66 -1.71 17.42
CA PRO A 155 -16.11 -2.85 18.20
C PRO A 155 -17.61 -3.10 18.03
N LYS A 156 -18.02 -4.37 18.21
CA LYS A 156 -19.44 -4.81 18.23
C LYS A 156 -20.17 -4.72 16.88
N LEU A 157 -19.46 -4.78 15.76
CA LEU A 157 -20.12 -5.05 14.47
C LEU A 157 -20.83 -6.42 14.49
N PRO A 158 -22.00 -6.53 13.83
CA PRO A 158 -22.73 -7.79 13.75
C PRO A 158 -22.07 -8.79 12.80
N GLU A 159 -21.29 -8.31 11.84
CA GLU A 159 -20.55 -9.10 10.86
C GLU A 159 -19.12 -9.36 11.34
N THR A 160 -18.59 -10.52 10.99
CA THR A 160 -17.16 -10.80 11.15
C THR A 160 -16.32 -9.98 10.16
N PRO A 161 -15.02 -9.75 10.44
CA PRO A 161 -14.13 -9.08 9.49
C PRO A 161 -14.12 -9.73 8.09
N GLN A 162 -14.17 -11.06 8.02
CA GLN A 162 -14.21 -11.78 6.74
C GLN A 162 -15.53 -11.53 5.98
N GLU A 163 -16.68 -11.69 6.63
CA GLU A 163 -17.98 -11.43 6.00
C GLU A 163 -18.08 -10.00 5.45
N ARG A 164 -17.52 -9.05 6.19
CA ARG A 164 -17.48 -7.65 5.79
C ARG A 164 -16.51 -7.37 4.65
N LEU A 165 -15.34 -8.01 4.66
CA LEU A 165 -14.39 -7.91 3.57
C LEU A 165 -14.98 -8.46 2.26
N ASP A 166 -15.69 -9.59 2.35
CA ASP A 166 -16.36 -10.23 1.23
C ASP A 166 -17.53 -9.39 0.71
N SER A 167 -18.34 -8.80 1.61
CA SER A 167 -19.48 -7.96 1.22
C SER A 167 -19.04 -6.68 0.49
N LEU A 168 -17.89 -6.12 0.87
CA LEU A 168 -17.33 -4.93 0.25
C LEU A 168 -16.50 -5.22 -1.02
N GLY A 169 -16.12 -6.49 -1.25
CA GLY A 169 -15.41 -6.89 -2.47
C GLY A 169 -14.03 -6.23 -2.64
N LEU A 170 -13.31 -5.98 -1.55
CA LEU A 170 -12.10 -5.14 -1.56
C LEU A 170 -10.83 -5.88 -1.99
N VAL A 171 -10.83 -7.22 -1.97
CA VAL A 171 -9.65 -8.03 -2.30
C VAL A 171 -9.31 -7.91 -3.79
N ASP A 172 -10.29 -8.07 -4.67
CA ASP A 172 -10.11 -8.04 -6.12
C ASP A 172 -9.48 -6.74 -6.66
N PRO A 173 -9.95 -5.53 -6.32
CA PRO A 173 -9.31 -4.29 -6.76
C PRO A 173 -7.88 -4.17 -6.22
N THR A 174 -7.62 -4.66 -5.00
CA THR A 174 -6.28 -4.69 -4.42
C THR A 174 -5.35 -5.63 -5.20
N VAL A 175 -5.79 -6.85 -5.52
CA VAL A 175 -5.04 -7.79 -6.36
C VAL A 175 -4.76 -7.18 -7.74
N ALA A 176 -5.73 -6.49 -8.35
CA ALA A 176 -5.56 -5.85 -9.65
C ALA A 176 -4.46 -4.79 -9.62
N HIS A 177 -4.44 -3.93 -8.59
CA HIS A 177 -3.37 -2.95 -8.36
C HIS A 177 -2.00 -3.63 -8.22
N LEU A 178 -1.88 -4.66 -7.38
CA LEU A 178 -0.60 -5.35 -7.17
C LEU A 178 -0.09 -6.02 -8.45
N LYS A 179 -0.96 -6.66 -9.23
CA LYS A 179 -0.61 -7.23 -10.53
C LYS A 179 -0.14 -6.16 -11.52
N LEU A 180 -0.77 -4.99 -11.49
CA LEU A 180 -0.40 -3.87 -12.34
C LEU A 180 1.00 -3.34 -11.98
N VAL A 181 1.31 -3.18 -10.69
CA VAL A 181 2.65 -2.78 -10.21
C VAL A 181 3.70 -3.81 -10.60
N LEU A 182 3.42 -5.10 -10.39
CA LEU A 182 4.27 -6.21 -10.81
C LEU A 182 4.57 -6.16 -12.32
N ALA A 183 3.53 -6.02 -13.14
CA ALA A 183 3.66 -5.94 -14.59
C ALA A 183 4.44 -4.69 -15.02
N TYR A 184 4.23 -3.54 -14.36
CA TYR A 184 4.99 -2.32 -14.64
C TYR A 184 6.50 -2.49 -14.36
N GLY A 185 6.85 -3.19 -13.27
CA GLY A 185 8.22 -3.60 -12.98
C GLY A 185 8.82 -4.45 -14.08
N ARG A 186 8.07 -5.45 -14.53
CA ARG A 186 8.46 -6.32 -15.64
C ARG A 186 8.33 -5.68 -17.03
N ARG A 187 8.16 -4.35 -17.11
CA ARG A 187 8.04 -3.59 -18.37
C ARG A 187 6.90 -4.07 -19.27
N GLY A 188 5.79 -4.49 -18.67
CA GLY A 188 4.60 -4.96 -19.36
C GLY A 188 4.62 -6.44 -19.74
N VAL A 189 5.62 -7.22 -19.32
CA VAL A 189 5.56 -8.68 -19.44
C VAL A 189 4.53 -9.22 -18.44
N PRO A 190 3.43 -9.85 -18.91
CA PRO A 190 2.40 -10.39 -18.02
C PRO A 190 2.99 -11.49 -17.13
N PRO A 191 2.54 -11.65 -15.89
CA PRO A 191 2.83 -12.86 -15.13
C PRO A 191 2.24 -14.05 -15.89
N LEU A 192 3.09 -14.89 -16.46
CA LEU A 192 2.67 -16.12 -17.13
C LEU A 192 1.95 -16.99 -16.08
N GLY A 193 0.63 -17.09 -16.20
CA GLY A 193 -0.12 -18.13 -15.54
C GLY A 193 0.40 -19.47 -16.05
N SER A 194 0.70 -20.39 -15.13
CA SER A 194 1.10 -21.77 -15.41
C SER A 194 0.05 -22.50 -16.25
N ALA A 195 0.06 -22.32 -17.57
CA ALA A 195 -0.76 -23.05 -18.53
C ALA A 195 -0.29 -22.80 -19.98
N ALA A 196 0.93 -23.22 -20.34
CA ALA A 196 1.30 -23.54 -21.74
C ALA A 196 2.74 -24.08 -21.85
N GLU A 197 3.08 -25.13 -21.11
CA GLU A 197 4.18 -26.03 -21.51
C GLU A 197 3.64 -27.46 -21.51
N SER A 198 2.81 -27.74 -22.50
CA SER A 198 2.40 -29.10 -22.86
C SER A 198 2.08 -29.13 -24.35
N SER A 199 3.06 -28.82 -25.19
CA SER A 199 3.08 -29.18 -26.63
C SER A 199 4.43 -28.79 -27.22
N GLU A 200 5.40 -29.69 -27.15
CA GLU A 200 6.21 -30.18 -28.30
C GLU A 200 6.97 -31.44 -27.91
#